data_AF-A0AA46V0E3-F1
#
_entry.id   AF-A0AA46V0E3-F1
#
_cell.length_a   1.000
_cell.length_b   1.000
_cell.length_c   1.000
_cell.angle_alpha   90.00
_cell.angle_beta   90.00
_cell.angle_gamma   90.00
#
_symmetry.space_group_name_H-M   'P 1'
#
loop_
_entity.id
_entity.type
_entity.pdbx_description
1 polymer ?
#
loop_
_entity_poly.entity_id
_entity_poly.type
_entity_poly.pdbx_seq_one_letter_code
_entity_poly.pdbx_strand_id
1 'polypeptide(L)'
;MSGLSAFSRPRAGRRGALALTLVATGVAAAQLTCGLPGDDRPDAGDRPAAQAPAAAHDAVVEAAARAEADGKSGADAAAEAVSRSGDRWGTVYDPEEYAAFEQALDGRYTGVGLRVRARADGAVEVARVQEAGPAERAGVRPGDLLRAIDGRPVTGLPSTEVVRLLRGGADAVPGSQVALATERSGRARVHTLSRARLHTESVTVGRLPHGAVRIKVTAFTKGSGDEVRSALAAAPGRAGLVLDLRGNSGGLVTEAVTTASALLDGGLVATYDVRGEPRSLHARPGGDTGRPVVVLVDGATMSAAELLAGALQDRGRAVVVGSRTYGKGSVQMPTRLPGGSVAELTVGHYRTPSGRGLDGRGLTPDLEAEGGDVAERAETVLSGLGSPS
;
A
#
# COMPACT_ATOMS: atom_id res chain seq x y z
N MET A 1 40.93 -48.62 5.36
CA MET A 1 42.26 -48.62 4.70
C MET A 1 42.01 -48.02 3.32
N SER A 2 42.48 -46.85 2.90
CA SER A 2 43.59 -45.93 3.27
C SER A 2 43.21 -44.56 2.66
N GLY A 3 43.18 -43.41 3.37
CA GLY A 3 44.27 -42.44 3.60
C GLY A 3 44.90 -41.89 2.30
N LEU A 4 45.16 -40.61 2.00
CA LEU A 4 45.18 -39.33 2.74
C LEU A 4 45.35 -38.14 1.74
N SER A 5 44.84 -36.96 2.15
CA SER A 5 45.32 -35.56 1.93
C SER A 5 45.57 -34.94 0.54
N ALA A 6 44.98 -33.75 0.31
CA ALA A 6 45.72 -32.48 0.27
C ALA A 6 44.79 -31.25 0.29
N PHE A 7 45.06 -30.35 1.23
CA PHE A 7 44.52 -29.01 1.35
C PHE A 7 44.92 -28.13 0.16
N SER A 8 44.02 -27.24 -0.29
CA SER A 8 44.40 -25.97 -0.94
C SER A 8 43.33 -24.91 -0.71
N ARG A 9 43.68 -23.88 0.08
CA ARG A 9 42.99 -22.58 0.08
C ARG A 9 43.45 -21.78 -1.13
N PRO A 10 42.60 -20.90 -1.69
CA PRO A 10 43.08 -19.62 -2.18
C PRO A 10 42.53 -18.46 -1.35
N ARG A 11 43.41 -17.47 -1.18
CA ARG A 11 43.20 -16.20 -0.50
C ARG A 11 42.33 -15.25 -1.33
N ALA A 12 41.73 -14.34 -0.58
CA ALA A 12 41.00 -13.13 -0.94
C ALA A 12 41.51 -12.35 -2.17
N GLY A 13 40.55 -11.70 -2.85
CA GLY A 13 40.77 -10.39 -3.46
C GLY A 13 40.16 -10.20 -4.84
N ARG A 14 38.90 -9.76 -4.90
CA ARG A 14 38.44 -8.62 -5.71
C ARG A 14 36.92 -8.42 -5.59
N ARG A 15 36.57 -7.37 -4.85
CA ARG A 15 35.39 -6.50 -4.94
C ARG A 15 34.22 -7.08 -5.73
N GLY A 16 33.34 -7.81 -5.03
CA GLY A 16 31.99 -8.06 -5.50
C GLY A 16 31.23 -6.75 -5.54
N ALA A 17 30.81 -6.32 -6.73
CA ALA A 17 29.75 -5.36 -6.90
C ALA A 17 28.47 -6.02 -6.37
N LEU A 18 28.13 -5.71 -5.12
CA LEU A 18 26.81 -5.97 -4.56
C LEU A 18 25.81 -5.18 -5.40
N ALA A 19 25.15 -5.88 -6.32
CA ALA A 19 23.97 -5.40 -6.99
C ALA A 19 22.91 -5.12 -5.90
N LEU A 20 22.78 -3.84 -5.57
CA LEU A 20 21.76 -3.32 -4.66
C LEU A 20 20.41 -3.63 -5.30
N THR A 21 19.82 -4.74 -4.89
CA THR A 21 18.47 -5.11 -5.29
C THR A 21 17.54 -4.20 -4.49
N LEU A 22 17.26 -3.02 -5.05
CA LEU A 22 16.19 -2.14 -4.60
C LEU A 22 14.86 -2.87 -4.84
N VAL A 23 14.50 -3.72 -3.88
CA VAL A 23 13.10 -4.04 -3.62
C VAL A 23 12.47 -2.69 -3.37
N ALA A 24 11.49 -2.30 -4.19
CA ALA A 24 10.67 -1.13 -3.94
C ALA A 24 9.85 -1.40 -2.66
N THR A 25 10.49 -1.25 -1.51
CA THR A 25 9.85 -1.16 -0.21
C THR A 25 9.16 0.19 -0.17
N GLY A 26 8.00 0.27 -0.82
CA GLY A 26 7.01 1.26 -0.43
C GLY A 26 6.66 0.95 1.03
N VAL A 27 7.27 1.68 1.96
CA VAL A 27 6.85 1.67 3.36
C VAL A 27 5.42 2.19 3.35
N ALA A 28 4.46 1.27 3.42
CA ALA A 28 3.05 1.62 3.46
C ALA A 28 2.73 2.10 4.87
N ALA A 29 2.86 3.39 5.13
CA ALA A 29 2.45 3.94 6.41
C ALA A 29 0.93 4.05 6.47
N ALA A 30 0.36 3.52 7.55
CA ALA A 30 -1.02 3.80 7.92
C ALA A 30 -1.06 5.21 8.50
N GLN A 31 -1.31 6.21 7.64
CA GLN A 31 -1.48 7.57 8.09
C GLN A 31 -2.89 7.79 8.65
N LEU A 32 -2.96 8.33 9.86
CA LEU A 32 -4.17 8.92 10.43
C LEU A 32 -4.22 10.40 10.05
N THR A 33 -5.19 10.79 9.23
CA THR A 33 -5.52 12.20 9.01
C THR A 33 -6.47 12.67 10.11
N CYS A 34 -5.93 13.19 11.22
CA CYS A 34 -6.75 13.74 12.30
C CYS A 34 -7.38 15.08 11.89
N GLY A 35 -8.67 15.06 11.54
CA GLY A 35 -9.58 16.18 11.79
C GLY A 35 -10.34 15.88 13.09
N LEU A 36 -10.16 16.70 14.13
CA LEU A 36 -10.74 16.48 15.46
C LEU A 36 -12.23 16.85 15.49
N PRO A 37 -13.08 16.00 16.09
CA PRO A 37 -14.14 16.51 16.95
C PRO A 37 -14.19 15.80 18.31
N GLY A 38 -14.35 16.61 19.37
CA GLY A 38 -14.99 16.28 20.66
C GLY A 38 -14.29 15.25 21.56
N ASP A 39 -13.69 15.72 22.65
CA ASP A 39 -13.23 14.91 23.78
C ASP A 39 -14.42 14.30 24.55
N ASP A 40 -14.42 12.97 24.67
CA ASP A 40 -15.08 12.27 25.78
C ASP A 40 -14.04 11.30 26.39
N ARG A 41 -13.62 11.57 27.63
CA ARG A 41 -12.68 10.74 28.40
C ARG A 41 -13.45 9.83 29.36
N PRO A 42 -12.99 8.58 29.55
CA PRO A 42 -13.04 7.93 30.84
C PRO A 42 -11.63 7.66 31.41
N ASP A 43 -11.51 7.77 32.73
CA ASP A 43 -10.30 7.58 33.54
C ASP A 43 -9.59 6.25 33.28
N ALA A 44 -8.25 6.29 33.23
CA ALA A 44 -7.38 5.12 33.16
C ALA A 44 -6.37 5.13 34.32
N GLY A 45 -6.46 4.11 35.18
CA GLY A 45 -5.45 3.78 36.17
C GLY A 45 -4.16 3.24 35.54
N ASP A 46 -3.07 3.45 36.27
CA ASP A 46 -1.68 3.11 35.96
C ASP A 46 -1.47 1.78 35.21
N ARG A 47 -0.85 1.86 34.02
CA ARG A 47 -0.18 0.73 33.37
C ARG A 47 1.11 1.16 32.66
N PRO A 48 2.27 0.57 33.01
CA PRO A 48 3.53 0.84 32.31
C PRO A 48 3.67 -0.10 31.10
N ALA A 49 3.38 0.42 29.90
CA ALA A 49 3.81 -0.15 28.61
C ALA A 49 3.92 0.90 27.47
N ALA A 50 3.57 2.17 27.73
CA ALA A 50 3.47 3.22 26.71
C ALA A 50 4.75 4.06 26.49
N GLN A 51 5.83 3.81 27.24
CA GLN A 51 6.99 4.74 27.29
C GLN A 51 7.99 4.56 26.14
N ALA A 52 8.11 3.36 25.56
CA ALA A 52 9.16 3.08 24.55
C ALA A 52 8.97 3.83 23.21
N PRO A 53 7.76 3.93 22.62
CA PRO A 53 7.56 4.67 21.37
C PRO A 53 7.68 6.20 21.57
N ALA A 54 7.23 6.71 22.71
CA ALA A 54 7.30 8.14 23.02
C ALA A 54 8.75 8.61 23.24
N ALA A 55 9.56 7.85 23.98
CA ALA A 55 10.97 8.16 24.18
C ALA A 55 11.79 8.11 22.88
N ALA A 56 11.46 7.18 21.97
CA ALA A 56 12.07 7.11 20.65
C ALA A 56 11.71 8.32 19.78
N HIS A 57 10.45 8.79 19.86
CA HIS A 57 9.98 9.97 19.14
C HIS A 57 10.73 11.23 19.57
N ASP A 58 10.76 11.52 20.87
CA ASP A 58 11.42 12.71 21.40
C ASP A 58 12.92 12.70 21.07
N ALA A 59 13.58 11.53 21.16
CA ALA A 59 14.99 11.39 20.79
C ALA A 59 15.27 11.71 19.31
N VAL A 60 14.38 11.35 18.39
CA VAL A 60 14.52 11.66 16.96
C VAL A 60 14.39 13.16 16.72
N VAL A 61 13.39 13.80 17.32
CA VAL A 61 13.15 15.25 17.19
C VAL A 61 14.31 16.04 17.80
N GLU A 62 14.77 15.66 18.99
CA GLU A 62 15.91 16.29 19.64
C GLU A 62 17.21 16.12 18.86
N ALA A 63 17.46 14.93 18.29
CA ALA A 63 18.64 14.67 17.48
C ALA A 63 18.67 15.58 16.25
N ALA A 64 17.53 15.72 15.55
CA ALA A 64 17.40 16.62 14.41
C ALA A 64 17.68 18.08 14.81
N ALA A 65 17.03 18.56 15.89
CA ALA A 65 17.17 19.94 16.34
C ALA A 65 18.61 20.29 16.77
N ARG A 66 19.29 19.40 17.49
CA ARG A 66 20.69 19.60 17.90
C ARG A 66 21.62 19.64 16.68
N ALA A 67 21.42 18.75 15.71
CA ALA A 67 22.25 18.73 14.50
C ALA A 67 22.10 20.03 13.70
N GLU A 68 20.88 20.54 13.53
CA GLU A 68 20.69 21.82 12.84
C GLU A 68 21.28 23.01 13.59
N ALA A 69 21.17 23.02 14.93
CA ALA A 69 21.82 24.05 15.76
C ALA A 69 23.35 24.06 15.59
N ASP A 70 23.94 22.89 15.30
CA ASP A 70 25.35 22.71 14.98
C ASP A 70 25.69 22.98 13.49
N GLY A 71 24.73 23.37 12.65
CA GLY A 71 24.91 23.56 11.21
C GLY A 71 25.09 22.25 10.42
N LYS A 72 24.65 21.12 10.98
CA LYS A 72 24.66 19.78 10.36
C LYS A 72 23.25 19.43 9.84
N SER A 73 23.16 18.37 9.04
CA SER A 73 21.89 17.85 8.52
C SER A 73 21.01 17.29 9.64
N GLY A 74 19.86 17.93 9.90
CA GLY A 74 18.85 17.44 10.83
C GLY A 74 18.22 16.12 10.37
N ALA A 75 18.07 15.94 9.06
CA ALA A 75 17.52 14.73 8.45
C ALA A 75 18.41 13.51 8.69
N ASP A 76 19.73 13.64 8.50
CA ASP A 76 20.67 12.54 8.71
C ASP A 76 20.73 12.13 10.19
N ALA A 77 20.72 13.12 11.09
CA ALA A 77 20.69 12.87 12.53
C ALA A 77 19.39 12.20 12.97
N ALA A 78 18.25 12.62 12.42
CA ALA A 78 16.97 11.97 12.64
C ALA A 78 16.98 10.53 12.12
N ALA A 79 17.48 10.29 10.91
CA ALA A 79 17.56 8.95 10.32
C ALA A 79 18.44 8.02 11.15
N GLU A 80 19.56 8.52 11.67
CA GLU A 80 20.42 7.78 12.59
C GLU A 80 19.71 7.47 13.91
N ALA A 81 18.97 8.42 14.47
CA ALA A 81 18.17 8.21 15.67
C ALA A 81 17.05 7.18 15.47
N VAL A 82 16.35 7.21 14.33
CA VAL A 82 15.37 6.19 13.94
C VAL A 82 16.02 4.82 13.85
N SER A 83 17.17 4.71 13.17
CA SER A 83 17.90 3.45 13.04
C SER A 83 18.29 2.85 14.40
N ARG A 84 18.67 3.70 15.36
CA ARG A 84 19.01 3.29 16.73
C ARG A 84 17.81 2.98 17.63
N SER A 85 16.62 3.46 17.30
CA SER A 85 15.43 3.30 18.16
C SER A 85 14.87 1.88 18.16
N GLY A 86 15.21 1.08 17.13
CA GLY A 86 14.61 -0.23 16.91
C GLY A 86 13.20 -0.17 16.32
N ASP A 87 12.69 1.01 15.97
CA ASP A 87 11.46 1.16 15.22
C ASP A 87 11.66 0.61 13.79
N ARG A 88 11.17 -0.61 13.57
CA ARG A 88 11.25 -1.30 12.27
C ARG A 88 10.58 -0.54 11.14
N TRP A 89 9.59 0.30 11.46
CA TRP A 89 8.79 1.02 10.46
C TRP A 89 9.23 2.47 10.29
N GLY A 90 9.94 2.99 11.28
CA GLY A 90 10.40 4.36 11.32
C GLY A 90 11.22 4.73 10.08
N THR A 91 10.94 5.90 9.53
CA THR A 91 11.64 6.40 8.34
C THR A 91 11.70 7.92 8.36
N VAL A 92 12.72 8.48 7.72
CA VAL A 92 12.85 9.92 7.53
C VAL A 92 12.81 10.19 6.03
N TYR A 93 11.98 11.13 5.65
CA TYR A 93 11.83 11.62 4.30
C TYR A 93 12.38 13.03 4.20
N ASP A 94 13.06 13.34 3.10
CA ASP A 94 13.25 14.73 2.72
C ASP A 94 11.91 15.38 2.28
N PRO A 95 11.85 16.71 2.09
CA PRO A 95 10.62 17.39 1.70
C PRO A 95 10.02 16.89 0.37
N GLU A 96 10.86 16.54 -0.61
CA GLU A 96 10.43 16.11 -1.94
C GLU A 96 9.90 14.67 -1.90
N GLU A 97 10.61 13.79 -1.20
CA GLU A 97 10.20 12.41 -0.93
C GLU A 97 8.86 12.36 -0.19
N TYR A 98 8.70 13.19 0.84
CA TYR A 98 7.44 13.24 1.60
C TYR A 98 6.30 13.80 0.74
N ALA A 99 6.55 14.82 -0.10
CA ALA A 99 5.55 15.32 -1.02
C ALA A 99 5.14 14.26 -2.05
N ALA A 100 6.08 13.47 -2.57
CA ALA A 100 5.78 12.35 -3.47
C ALA A 100 4.96 11.25 -2.76
N PHE A 101 5.29 10.97 -1.49
CA PHE A 101 4.55 10.04 -0.65
C PHE A 101 3.09 10.50 -0.42
N GLU A 102 2.88 11.77 -0.06
CA GLU A 102 1.54 12.36 0.09
C GLU A 102 0.75 12.30 -1.23
N GLN A 103 1.39 12.56 -2.37
CA GLN A 103 0.74 12.43 -3.67
C GLN A 103 0.27 10.99 -3.94
N ALA A 104 1.07 10.00 -3.58
CA ALA A 104 0.71 8.59 -3.74
C ALA A 104 -0.52 8.23 -2.87
N LEU A 105 -0.61 8.73 -1.64
CA LEU A 105 -1.78 8.57 -0.77
C LEU A 105 -3.02 9.29 -1.30
N ASP A 106 -2.84 10.43 -1.96
CA ASP A 106 -3.87 11.12 -2.73
C ASP A 106 -4.34 10.32 -3.97
N GLY A 107 -3.75 9.15 -4.23
CA GLY A 107 -4.00 8.34 -5.42
C GLY A 107 -3.52 9.03 -6.69
N ARG A 108 -2.49 9.88 -6.58
CA ARG A 108 -1.96 10.70 -7.66
C ARG A 108 -0.49 10.38 -7.92
N TYR A 109 -0.08 10.49 -9.18
CA TYR A 109 1.33 10.40 -9.56
C TYR A 109 1.60 11.23 -10.82
N THR A 110 2.85 11.64 -11.03
CA THR A 110 3.27 12.29 -12.28
C THR A 110 3.74 11.24 -13.28
N GLY A 111 3.26 11.32 -14.53
CA GLY A 111 3.68 10.42 -15.60
C GLY A 111 2.87 10.61 -16.89
N VAL A 112 2.84 9.57 -17.73
CA VAL A 112 2.20 9.64 -19.06
C VAL A 112 0.94 8.79 -19.22
N GLY A 113 0.52 8.06 -18.18
CA GLY A 113 -0.74 7.31 -18.18
C GLY A 113 -0.62 5.95 -18.86
N LEU A 114 0.50 5.26 -18.65
CA LEU A 114 0.76 3.93 -19.20
C LEU A 114 0.96 2.91 -18.07
N ARG A 115 0.34 1.74 -18.22
CA ARG A 115 0.80 0.51 -17.57
C ARG A 115 1.50 -0.35 -18.59
N VAL A 116 2.69 -0.82 -18.24
CA VAL A 116 3.53 -1.68 -19.09
C VAL A 116 3.70 -3.05 -18.45
N ARG A 117 3.96 -4.05 -19.29
CA ARG A 117 4.35 -5.40 -18.86
C ARG A 117 5.57 -5.85 -19.64
N ALA A 118 6.47 -6.56 -18.98
CA ALA A 118 7.52 -7.29 -19.67
C ALA A 118 6.91 -8.56 -20.28
N ARG A 119 7.27 -8.84 -21.54
CA ARG A 119 6.99 -10.10 -22.21
C ARG A 119 8.11 -11.11 -21.92
N ALA A 120 7.83 -12.39 -22.18
CA ALA A 120 8.80 -13.48 -21.98
C ALA A 120 10.07 -13.32 -22.83
N ASP A 121 9.98 -12.64 -23.96
CA ASP A 121 11.11 -12.31 -24.86
C ASP A 121 11.88 -11.04 -24.42
N GLY A 122 11.55 -10.45 -23.26
CA GLY A 122 12.16 -9.24 -22.73
C GLY A 122 11.65 -7.94 -23.36
N ALA A 123 10.74 -8.00 -24.34
CA ALA A 123 10.12 -6.80 -24.89
C ALA A 123 9.15 -6.17 -23.88
N VAL A 124 9.05 -4.85 -23.90
CA VAL A 124 8.11 -4.10 -23.07
C VAL A 124 6.87 -3.81 -23.89
N GLU A 125 5.70 -4.23 -23.40
CA GLU A 125 4.41 -4.02 -24.05
C GLU A 125 3.54 -3.09 -23.20
N VAL A 126 2.82 -2.18 -23.86
CA VAL A 126 1.78 -1.36 -23.24
C VAL A 126 0.59 -2.25 -22.90
N ALA A 127 0.40 -2.50 -21.61
CA ALA A 127 -0.71 -3.31 -21.11
C ALA A 127 -2.02 -2.50 -21.02
N ARG A 128 -1.94 -1.25 -20.57
CA ARG A 128 -3.09 -0.33 -20.51
C ARG A 128 -2.66 1.11 -20.76
N VAL A 129 -3.60 1.88 -21.27
CA VAL A 129 -3.49 3.33 -21.44
C VAL A 129 -4.63 3.96 -20.65
N GLN A 130 -4.31 4.97 -19.84
CA GLN A 130 -5.29 5.70 -19.04
C GLN A 130 -6.11 6.64 -19.92
N GLU A 131 -7.44 6.58 -19.77
CA GLU A 131 -8.38 7.46 -20.48
C GLU A 131 -8.11 8.93 -20.16
N ALA A 132 -8.21 9.79 -21.18
CA ALA A 132 -7.87 11.19 -21.15
C ALA A 132 -6.43 11.48 -20.65
N GLY A 133 -5.53 10.49 -20.70
CA GLY A 133 -4.12 10.63 -20.32
C GLY A 133 -3.23 11.17 -21.45
N PRO A 134 -1.99 11.63 -21.16
CA PRO A 134 -1.04 12.08 -22.17
C PRO A 134 -0.77 11.07 -23.28
N ALA A 135 -0.56 9.79 -22.92
CA ALA A 135 -0.26 8.75 -23.90
C ALA A 135 -1.47 8.41 -24.80
N GLU A 136 -2.70 8.44 -24.26
CA GLU A 136 -3.90 8.25 -25.07
C GLU A 136 -4.07 9.38 -26.09
N ARG A 137 -3.90 10.64 -25.66
CA ARG A 137 -3.98 11.81 -26.55
C ARG A 137 -2.96 11.76 -27.69
N ALA A 138 -1.80 11.13 -27.46
CA ALA A 138 -0.79 10.91 -28.49
C ALA A 138 -1.04 9.65 -29.35
N GLY A 139 -2.09 8.88 -29.06
CA GLY A 139 -2.47 7.72 -29.86
C GLY A 139 -1.70 6.43 -29.53
N VAL A 140 -1.00 6.38 -28.40
CA VAL A 140 -0.47 5.13 -27.82
C VAL A 140 -1.65 4.24 -27.45
N ARG A 141 -1.56 2.94 -27.71
CA ARG A 141 -2.64 1.98 -27.43
C ARG A 141 -2.13 0.74 -26.72
N PRO A 142 -3.02 0.00 -26.02
CA PRO A 142 -2.69 -1.34 -25.55
C PRO A 142 -2.18 -2.23 -26.69
N GLY A 143 -1.14 -3.01 -26.41
CA GLY A 143 -0.45 -3.87 -27.38
C GLY A 143 0.72 -3.21 -28.10
N ASP A 144 0.95 -1.90 -27.94
CA ASP A 144 2.15 -1.24 -28.47
C ASP A 144 3.41 -1.78 -27.80
N LEU A 145 4.46 -2.03 -28.58
CA LEU A 145 5.77 -2.36 -28.05
C LEU A 145 6.54 -1.07 -27.76
N LEU A 146 6.90 -0.84 -26.50
CA LEU A 146 7.75 0.26 -26.09
C LEU A 146 9.20 -0.12 -26.39
N ARG A 147 9.85 0.61 -27.30
CA ARG A 147 11.22 0.36 -27.76
C ARG A 147 12.25 1.20 -27.02
N ALA A 148 11.94 2.49 -26.81
CA ALA A 148 12.82 3.40 -26.07
C ALA A 148 12.04 4.51 -25.35
N ILE A 149 12.64 5.06 -24.29
CA ILE A 149 12.21 6.25 -23.57
C ILE A 149 13.37 7.23 -23.56
N ASP A 150 13.18 8.45 -24.07
CA ASP A 150 14.23 9.48 -24.21
C ASP A 150 15.48 8.95 -24.90
N GLY A 151 15.28 8.14 -25.95
CA GLY A 151 16.36 7.48 -26.70
C GLY A 151 17.00 6.28 -26.01
N ARG A 152 16.71 6.02 -24.73
CA ARG A 152 17.21 4.85 -24.00
C ARG A 152 16.37 3.60 -24.32
N PRO A 153 16.97 2.53 -24.86
CA PRO A 153 16.26 1.27 -25.11
C PRO A 153 15.71 0.67 -23.81
N VAL A 154 14.50 0.11 -23.86
CA VAL A 154 13.84 -0.45 -22.67
C VAL A 154 13.74 -1.98 -22.66
N THR A 155 14.09 -2.65 -23.75
CA THR A 155 14.11 -4.12 -23.82
C THR A 155 15.06 -4.70 -22.78
N GLY A 156 14.59 -5.69 -22.02
CA GLY A 156 15.36 -6.34 -20.95
C GLY A 156 15.52 -5.52 -19.68
N LEU A 157 15.01 -4.27 -19.62
CA LEU A 157 14.98 -3.52 -18.36
C LEU A 157 13.92 -4.11 -17.41
N PRO A 158 14.17 -4.07 -16.09
CA PRO A 158 13.13 -4.40 -15.12
C PRO A 158 11.99 -3.39 -15.24
N SER A 159 10.75 -3.85 -15.06
CA SER A 159 9.55 -3.02 -15.18
C SER A 159 9.58 -1.79 -14.28
N THR A 160 10.21 -1.88 -13.11
CA THR A 160 10.41 -0.78 -12.15
C THR A 160 11.23 0.35 -12.76
N GLU A 161 12.31 0.03 -13.49
CA GLU A 161 13.15 1.02 -14.16
C GLU A 161 12.40 1.68 -15.32
N VAL A 162 11.63 0.91 -16.09
CA VAL A 162 10.79 1.46 -17.17
C VAL A 162 9.77 2.44 -16.60
N VAL A 163 9.09 2.08 -15.50
CA VAL A 163 8.14 2.96 -14.82
C VAL A 163 8.83 4.22 -14.31
N ARG A 164 10.03 4.12 -13.73
CA ARG A 164 10.82 5.28 -13.27
C ARG A 164 11.09 6.25 -14.42
N LEU A 165 11.50 5.76 -15.59
CA LEU A 165 11.75 6.57 -16.79
C LEU A 165 10.46 7.25 -17.30
N LEU A 166 9.33 6.52 -17.34
CA LEU A 166 8.04 7.08 -17.73
C LEU A 166 7.57 8.19 -16.77
N ARG A 167 7.87 8.07 -15.48
CA ARG A 167 7.58 9.09 -14.46
C ARG A 167 8.60 10.24 -14.45
N GLY A 168 9.78 10.01 -15.02
CA GLY A 168 10.84 11.00 -15.21
C GLY A 168 11.84 11.10 -14.05
N GLY A 169 11.88 10.11 -13.16
CA GLY A 169 12.76 10.12 -11.99
C GLY A 169 12.33 11.12 -10.92
N ALA A 170 13.27 11.54 -10.08
CA ALA A 170 13.02 12.48 -8.98
C ALA A 170 12.75 13.90 -9.47
N ASP A 171 13.38 14.32 -10.57
CA ASP A 171 13.37 15.72 -11.02
C ASP A 171 12.15 16.11 -11.89
N ALA A 172 11.27 15.15 -12.18
CA ALA A 172 10.21 15.35 -13.16
C ALA A 172 8.91 15.90 -12.55
N VAL A 173 8.62 17.15 -12.90
CA VAL A 173 7.36 17.82 -12.58
C VAL A 173 6.30 17.62 -13.67
N PRO A 174 5.00 17.78 -13.37
CA PRO A 174 3.97 17.95 -14.39
C PRO A 174 4.38 19.05 -15.40
N GLY A 175 4.22 18.77 -16.69
CA GLY A 175 4.67 19.63 -17.78
C GLY A 175 5.97 19.16 -18.43
N SER A 176 6.84 18.44 -17.71
CA SER A 176 8.10 17.91 -18.26
C SER A 176 7.86 16.98 -19.45
N GLN A 177 8.76 17.01 -20.43
CA GLN A 177 8.62 16.25 -21.67
C GLN A 177 9.26 14.85 -21.57
N VAL A 178 8.73 13.90 -22.35
CA VAL A 178 9.32 12.57 -22.57
C VAL A 178 9.05 12.09 -23.99
N ALA A 179 10.07 11.55 -24.63
CA ALA A 179 9.97 10.93 -25.94
C ALA A 179 9.78 9.41 -25.82
N LEU A 180 8.66 8.89 -26.31
CA LEU A 180 8.37 7.45 -26.36
C LEU A 180 8.51 6.92 -27.78
N ALA A 181 9.46 6.01 -28.00
CA ALA A 181 9.53 5.22 -29.22
C ALA A 181 8.69 3.95 -29.06
N THR A 182 7.61 3.85 -29.83
CA THR A 182 6.68 2.71 -29.84
C THR A 182 6.68 2.00 -31.20
N GLU A 183 6.27 0.74 -31.22
CA GLU A 183 6.06 -0.02 -32.44
C GLU A 183 4.71 -0.75 -32.41
N ARG A 184 3.95 -0.63 -33.50
CA ARG A 184 2.71 -1.39 -33.71
C ARG A 184 2.72 -2.02 -35.09
N SER A 185 2.56 -3.34 -35.16
CA SER A 185 2.54 -4.09 -36.42
C SER A 185 3.76 -3.81 -37.31
N GLY A 186 4.96 -3.74 -36.71
CA GLY A 186 6.21 -3.44 -37.41
C GLY A 186 6.44 -1.97 -37.78
N ARG A 187 5.50 -1.06 -37.48
CA ARG A 187 5.65 0.38 -37.76
C ARG A 187 6.08 1.12 -36.50
N ALA A 188 7.29 1.69 -36.53
CA ALA A 188 7.82 2.54 -35.48
C ALA A 188 7.15 3.93 -35.48
N ARG A 189 6.90 4.47 -34.29
CA ARG A 189 6.37 5.83 -34.06
C ARG A 189 7.06 6.43 -32.84
N VAL A 190 7.41 7.71 -32.92
CA VAL A 190 7.92 8.48 -31.79
C VAL A 190 6.87 9.47 -31.35
N HIS A 191 6.58 9.48 -30.04
CA HIS A 191 5.62 10.39 -29.41
C HIS A 191 6.34 11.28 -28.42
N THR A 192 6.18 12.60 -28.54
CA THR A 192 6.63 13.53 -27.51
C THR A 192 5.44 13.85 -26.61
N LEU A 193 5.54 13.46 -25.34
CA LEU A 193 4.47 13.58 -24.35
C LEU A 193 4.88 14.54 -23.24
N SER A 194 3.93 15.37 -22.81
CA SER A 194 4.08 16.11 -21.55
C SER A 194 3.53 15.24 -20.40
N ARG A 195 4.35 15.05 -19.36
CA ARG A 195 3.93 14.37 -18.14
C ARG A 195 2.83 15.18 -17.46
N ALA A 196 1.80 14.49 -16.99
CA ALA A 196 0.68 15.09 -16.26
C ALA A 196 0.55 14.44 -14.89
N ARG A 197 -0.17 15.13 -13.99
CA ARG A 197 -0.64 14.52 -12.74
C ARG A 197 -1.83 13.63 -13.08
N LEU A 198 -1.71 12.35 -12.74
CA LEU A 198 -2.63 11.28 -13.10
C LEU A 198 -3.14 10.57 -11.85
N HIS A 199 -4.25 9.86 -11.99
CA HIS A 199 -4.86 9.11 -10.89
C HIS A 199 -4.56 7.61 -10.99
N THR A 200 -4.35 6.96 -9.86
CA THR A 200 -4.27 5.51 -9.75
C THR A 200 -5.67 4.91 -9.70
N GLU A 201 -5.91 3.83 -10.45
CA GLU A 201 -7.10 3.00 -10.29
C GLU A 201 -6.93 2.09 -9.06
N SER A 202 -7.23 2.61 -7.87
CA SER A 202 -7.06 1.85 -6.63
C SER A 202 -8.19 0.84 -6.40
N VAL A 203 -9.40 1.15 -6.89
CA VAL A 203 -10.57 0.26 -6.84
C VAL A 203 -10.94 -0.23 -8.25
N THR A 204 -11.14 -1.53 -8.41
CA THR A 204 -11.64 -2.12 -9.66
C THR A 204 -12.79 -3.08 -9.41
N VAL A 205 -13.80 -3.03 -10.28
CA VAL A 205 -15.00 -3.87 -10.18
C VAL A 205 -14.96 -4.93 -11.28
N GLY A 206 -15.21 -6.18 -10.90
CA GLY A 206 -15.36 -7.31 -11.81
C GLY A 206 -16.65 -8.08 -11.53
N ARG A 207 -17.23 -8.69 -12.56
CA ARG A 207 -18.31 -9.66 -12.38
C ARG A 207 -17.71 -11.04 -12.19
N LEU A 208 -18.26 -11.80 -11.27
CA LEU A 208 -17.95 -13.21 -11.04
C LEU A 208 -19.10 -14.08 -11.55
N PRO A 209 -18.89 -15.40 -11.68
CA PRO A 209 -19.97 -16.36 -11.93
C PRO A 209 -21.15 -16.18 -10.95
N HIS A 210 -22.32 -16.65 -11.37
CA HIS A 210 -23.56 -16.65 -10.55
C HIS A 210 -24.01 -15.26 -10.07
N GLY A 211 -23.53 -14.19 -10.71
CA GLY A 211 -23.98 -12.82 -10.45
C GLY A 211 -23.28 -12.13 -9.28
N ALA A 212 -22.29 -12.77 -8.66
CA ALA A 212 -21.47 -12.13 -7.62
C ALA A 212 -20.60 -11.00 -8.20
N VAL A 213 -20.22 -10.05 -7.34
CA VAL A 213 -19.38 -8.90 -7.71
C VAL A 213 -18.07 -8.97 -6.95
N ARG A 214 -16.96 -8.82 -7.68
CA ARG A 214 -15.64 -8.62 -7.08
C ARG A 214 -15.32 -7.14 -7.04
N ILE A 215 -15.04 -6.61 -5.87
CA ILE A 215 -14.44 -5.29 -5.69
C ILE A 215 -13.01 -5.52 -5.21
N LYS A 216 -12.02 -5.20 -6.06
CA LYS A 216 -10.61 -5.29 -5.70
C LYS A 216 -10.09 -3.93 -5.30
N VAL A 217 -9.55 -3.82 -4.09
CA VAL A 217 -8.89 -2.62 -3.58
C VAL A 217 -7.40 -2.90 -3.50
N THR A 218 -6.61 -2.22 -4.33
CA THR A 218 -5.16 -2.43 -4.42
C THR A 218 -4.37 -1.56 -3.45
N ALA A 219 -4.92 -0.43 -3.03
CA ALA A 219 -4.40 0.46 -1.99
C ALA A 219 -5.53 1.35 -1.48
N PHE A 220 -5.43 1.80 -0.22
CA PHE A 220 -6.36 2.76 0.36
C PHE A 220 -5.87 4.19 0.10
N THR A 221 -6.15 4.70 -1.09
CA THR A 221 -5.89 6.09 -1.48
C THR A 221 -7.09 6.96 -1.20
N LYS A 222 -6.90 8.27 -1.16
CA LYS A 222 -7.98 9.25 -0.96
C LYS A 222 -9.16 8.99 -1.92
N GLY A 223 -10.36 8.84 -1.37
CA GLY A 223 -11.60 8.57 -2.10
C GLY A 223 -11.88 7.08 -2.38
N SER A 224 -10.94 6.17 -2.16
CA SER A 224 -11.13 4.73 -2.42
C SER A 224 -12.27 4.12 -1.60
N GLY A 225 -12.51 4.60 -0.37
CA GLY A 225 -13.64 4.14 0.45
C GLY A 225 -14.99 4.48 -0.17
N ASP A 226 -15.12 5.67 -0.74
CA ASP A 226 -16.34 6.12 -1.42
C ASP A 226 -16.53 5.44 -2.78
N GLU A 227 -15.44 5.13 -3.50
CA GLU A 227 -15.47 4.30 -4.70
C GLU A 227 -16.02 2.89 -4.39
N VAL A 228 -15.57 2.26 -3.30
CA VAL A 228 -16.10 0.97 -2.85
C VAL A 228 -17.59 1.07 -2.51
N ARG A 229 -18.00 2.11 -1.75
CA ARG A 229 -19.42 2.35 -1.42
C ARG A 229 -20.27 2.50 -2.68
N SER A 230 -19.78 3.26 -3.65
CA SER A 230 -20.49 3.50 -4.92
C SER A 230 -20.60 2.20 -5.74
N ALA A 231 -19.52 1.41 -5.80
CA ALA A 231 -19.53 0.11 -6.45
C ALA A 231 -20.51 -0.88 -5.78
N LEU A 232 -20.61 -0.86 -4.45
CA LEU A 232 -21.57 -1.67 -3.69
C LEU A 232 -23.02 -1.28 -3.96
N ALA A 233 -23.30 0.02 -4.08
CA ALA A 233 -24.63 0.55 -4.37
C ALA A 233 -25.06 0.23 -5.82
N ALA A 234 -24.12 0.23 -6.76
CA ALA A 234 -24.38 -0.13 -8.16
C ALA A 234 -24.49 -1.65 -8.39
N ALA A 235 -23.97 -2.46 -7.47
CA ALA A 235 -24.08 -3.92 -7.54
C ALA A 235 -25.53 -4.38 -7.29
N PRO A 236 -26.00 -5.45 -7.96
CA PRO A 236 -27.35 -5.99 -7.71
C PRO A 236 -27.56 -6.32 -6.22
N GLY A 237 -28.73 -5.99 -5.67
CA GLY A 237 -28.97 -6.05 -4.21
C GLY A 237 -28.77 -7.43 -3.57
N ARG A 238 -28.97 -8.52 -4.32
CA ARG A 238 -28.76 -9.91 -3.84
C ARG A 238 -27.45 -10.55 -4.29
N ALA A 239 -26.61 -9.85 -5.05
CA ALA A 239 -25.34 -10.39 -5.50
C ALA A 239 -24.38 -10.54 -4.31
N GLY A 240 -23.78 -11.73 -4.14
CA GLY A 240 -22.68 -11.90 -3.19
C GLY A 240 -21.49 -10.99 -3.54
N LEU A 241 -20.76 -10.55 -2.53
CA LEU A 241 -19.59 -9.68 -2.67
C LEU A 241 -18.30 -10.45 -2.35
N VAL A 242 -17.33 -10.35 -3.27
CA VAL A 242 -15.93 -10.65 -2.98
C VAL A 242 -15.16 -9.34 -2.86
N LEU A 243 -14.73 -8.98 -1.65
CA LEU A 243 -13.80 -7.87 -1.41
C LEU A 243 -12.37 -8.40 -1.48
N ASP A 244 -11.66 -8.13 -2.58
CA ASP A 244 -10.31 -8.64 -2.82
C ASP A 244 -9.26 -7.64 -2.33
N LEU A 245 -8.59 -7.96 -1.21
CA LEU A 245 -7.51 -7.18 -0.58
C LEU A 245 -6.13 -7.83 -0.80
N ARG A 246 -6.01 -8.83 -1.68
CA ARG A 246 -4.74 -9.49 -1.99
C ARG A 246 -3.77 -8.53 -2.67
N GLY A 247 -2.54 -8.48 -2.15
CA GLY A 247 -1.51 -7.56 -2.60
C GLY A 247 -1.70 -6.11 -2.14
N ASN A 248 -2.68 -5.83 -1.27
CA ASN A 248 -2.94 -4.48 -0.76
C ASN A 248 -2.07 -4.20 0.48
N SER A 249 -1.07 -3.34 0.33
CA SER A 249 -0.15 -2.99 1.41
C SER A 249 -0.72 -1.99 2.44
N GLY A 250 -1.98 -1.56 2.29
CA GLY A 250 -2.65 -0.61 3.17
C GLY A 250 -2.85 0.75 2.51
N GLY A 251 -2.54 1.82 3.25
CA GLY A 251 -2.79 3.21 2.88
C GLY A 251 -3.51 3.96 3.99
N LEU A 252 -4.36 4.90 3.63
CA LEU A 252 -5.12 5.74 4.55
C LEU A 252 -6.09 4.91 5.39
N VAL A 253 -5.94 4.97 6.72
CA VAL A 253 -6.81 4.25 7.66
C VAL A 253 -8.25 4.76 7.57
N THR A 254 -8.42 6.05 7.33
CA THR A 254 -9.73 6.68 7.16
C THR A 254 -10.51 6.09 5.98
N GLU A 255 -9.84 5.75 4.88
CA GLU A 255 -10.45 5.10 3.72
C GLU A 255 -10.87 3.67 4.02
N ALA A 256 -10.04 2.91 4.76
CA ALA A 256 -10.41 1.58 5.24
C ALA A 256 -11.62 1.62 6.19
N VAL A 257 -11.72 2.61 7.09
CA VAL A 257 -12.89 2.83 7.95
C VAL A 257 -14.12 3.20 7.13
N THR A 258 -13.97 4.03 6.09
CA THR A 258 -15.06 4.37 5.16
C THR A 258 -15.55 3.13 4.40
N THR A 259 -14.64 2.26 3.96
CA THR A 259 -15.00 0.96 3.36
C THR A 259 -15.71 0.05 4.37
N ALA A 260 -15.24 -0.03 5.62
CA ALA A 260 -15.92 -0.78 6.67
C ALA A 260 -17.35 -0.26 6.87
N SER A 261 -17.52 1.07 6.88
CA SER A 261 -18.83 1.74 6.98
C SER A 261 -19.75 1.53 5.77
N ALA A 262 -19.27 0.94 4.68
CA ALA A 262 -20.12 0.55 3.55
C ALA A 262 -20.74 -0.84 3.76
N LEU A 263 -20.18 -1.64 4.68
CA LEU A 263 -20.58 -3.02 4.96
C LEU A 263 -21.09 -3.22 6.39
N LEU A 264 -20.97 -2.21 7.25
CA LEU A 264 -21.38 -2.23 8.65
C LEU A 264 -22.41 -1.14 8.92
N ASP A 265 -23.34 -1.41 9.83
CA ASP A 265 -24.28 -0.42 10.34
C ASP A 265 -23.78 0.18 11.66
N GLY A 266 -22.64 0.86 11.59
CA GLY A 266 -21.98 1.43 12.76
C GLY A 266 -21.15 0.46 13.62
N GLY A 267 -20.69 0.96 14.76
CA GLY A 267 -19.91 0.21 15.75
C GLY A 267 -18.40 0.27 15.55
N LEU A 268 -17.67 -0.36 16.48
CA LEU A 268 -16.21 -0.34 16.52
C LEU A 268 -15.59 -1.06 15.31
N VAL A 269 -14.63 -0.40 14.66
CA VAL A 269 -13.80 -0.95 13.57
C VAL A 269 -12.42 -1.31 14.09
N ALA A 270 -11.80 -0.41 14.85
CA ALA A 270 -10.50 -0.67 15.47
C ALA A 270 -10.29 0.24 16.67
N THR A 271 -9.40 -0.16 17.56
CA THR A 271 -8.79 0.74 18.54
C THR A 271 -7.32 0.93 18.20
N TYR A 272 -6.76 2.04 18.64
CA TYR A 272 -5.33 2.29 18.56
C TYR A 272 -4.90 3.10 19.78
N ASP A 273 -3.64 3.01 20.15
CA ASP A 273 -3.03 3.91 21.12
C ASP A 273 -2.13 4.93 20.42
N VAL A 274 -2.05 6.14 20.98
CA VAL A 274 -1.04 7.13 20.60
C VAL A 274 -0.33 7.54 21.88
N ARG A 275 0.91 7.09 22.07
CA ARG A 275 1.70 7.37 23.28
C ARG A 275 0.94 7.02 24.57
N GLY A 276 0.24 5.89 24.56
CA GLY A 276 -0.56 5.42 25.70
C GLY A 276 -1.98 5.96 25.78
N GLU A 277 -2.33 6.97 24.98
CA GLU A 277 -3.70 7.50 24.92
C GLU A 277 -4.56 6.63 23.99
N PRO A 278 -5.58 5.93 24.52
CA PRO A 278 -6.43 5.07 23.70
C PRO A 278 -7.35 5.90 22.81
N ARG A 279 -7.54 5.41 21.59
CA ARG A 279 -8.41 5.98 20.57
C ARG A 279 -9.21 4.87 19.90
N SER A 280 -10.37 5.22 19.37
CA SER A 280 -11.28 4.28 18.72
C SER A 280 -11.75 4.80 17.38
N LEU A 281 -11.80 3.92 16.40
CA LEU A 281 -12.33 4.16 15.06
C LEU A 281 -13.66 3.44 14.93
N HIS A 282 -14.68 4.15 14.50
CA HIS A 282 -16.04 3.64 14.37
C HIS A 282 -16.52 3.72 12.93
N ALA A 283 -17.29 2.71 12.52
CA ALA A 283 -18.03 2.75 11.29
C ALA A 283 -19.18 3.75 11.41
N ARG A 284 -19.53 4.41 10.30
CA ARG A 284 -20.77 5.18 10.19
C ARG A 284 -21.95 4.23 9.95
N PRO A 285 -23.16 4.55 10.44
CA PRO A 285 -24.36 3.77 10.16
C PRO A 285 -24.78 3.87 8.68
N GLY A 286 -25.67 2.98 8.24
CA GLY A 286 -26.23 2.93 6.90
C GLY A 286 -25.44 2.07 5.88
N GLY A 287 -24.59 1.16 6.35
CA GLY A 287 -23.91 0.18 5.49
C GLY A 287 -24.81 -0.99 5.08
N ASP A 288 -24.42 -1.69 4.01
CA ASP A 288 -25.10 -2.91 3.54
C ASP A 288 -24.70 -4.10 4.44
N THR A 289 -25.61 -4.48 5.34
CA THR A 289 -25.44 -5.61 6.26
C THR A 289 -26.07 -6.91 5.77
N GLY A 290 -26.93 -6.85 4.75
CA GLY A 290 -27.72 -8.01 4.29
C GLY A 290 -27.02 -8.85 3.22
N ARG A 291 -26.09 -8.27 2.47
CA ARG A 291 -25.40 -8.96 1.39
C ARG A 291 -24.38 -9.98 1.91
N PRO A 292 -24.28 -11.20 1.36
CA PRO A 292 -23.17 -12.12 1.65
C PRO A 292 -21.82 -11.52 1.25
N VAL A 293 -20.81 -11.59 2.13
CA VAL A 293 -19.48 -11.02 1.89
C VAL A 293 -18.39 -12.03 2.20
N VAL A 294 -17.46 -12.17 1.25
CA VAL A 294 -16.16 -12.81 1.43
C VAL A 294 -15.05 -11.79 1.25
N VAL A 295 -14.05 -11.81 2.11
CA VAL A 295 -12.84 -10.97 1.97
C VAL A 295 -11.66 -11.87 1.57
N LEU A 296 -10.96 -11.52 0.51
CA LEU A 296 -9.74 -12.23 0.11
C LEU A 296 -8.51 -11.51 0.63
N VAL A 297 -7.61 -12.27 1.24
CA VAL A 297 -6.35 -11.76 1.79
C VAL A 297 -5.17 -12.64 1.40
N ASP A 298 -3.96 -12.10 1.41
CA ASP A 298 -2.72 -12.85 1.24
C ASP A 298 -1.61 -12.30 2.14
N GLY A 299 -0.41 -12.90 2.07
CA GLY A 299 0.76 -12.45 2.83
C GLY A 299 1.24 -11.03 2.47
N ALA A 300 0.71 -10.43 1.40
CA ALA A 300 0.98 -9.04 1.03
C ALA A 300 -0.13 -8.07 1.50
N THR A 301 -1.27 -8.57 1.99
CA THR A 301 -2.26 -7.77 2.72
C THR A 301 -1.64 -7.22 4.00
N MET A 302 -1.59 -5.90 4.14
CA MET A 302 -0.87 -5.23 5.23
C MET A 302 -1.64 -4.02 5.80
N SER A 303 -1.42 -3.69 7.07
CA SER A 303 -1.75 -2.38 7.65
C SER A 303 -3.26 -2.08 7.60
N ALA A 304 -3.69 -0.93 7.03
CA ALA A 304 -5.10 -0.56 6.91
C ALA A 304 -5.98 -1.66 6.27
N ALA A 305 -5.42 -2.49 5.38
CA ALA A 305 -6.13 -3.63 4.79
C ALA A 305 -6.36 -4.76 5.81
N GLU A 306 -5.38 -5.04 6.67
CA GLU A 306 -5.53 -5.99 7.78
C GLU A 306 -6.53 -5.49 8.82
N LEU A 307 -6.53 -4.18 9.08
CA LEU A 307 -7.49 -3.53 9.97
C LEU A 307 -8.93 -3.74 9.46
N LEU A 308 -9.19 -3.46 8.17
CA LEU A 308 -10.50 -3.68 7.57
C LEU A 308 -10.90 -5.16 7.61
N ALA A 309 -10.03 -6.07 7.17
CA ALA A 309 -10.32 -7.50 7.15
C ALA A 309 -10.60 -8.02 8.57
N GLY A 310 -9.78 -7.63 9.55
CA GLY A 310 -9.96 -8.00 10.94
C GLY A 310 -11.24 -7.44 11.56
N ALA A 311 -11.61 -6.21 11.21
CA ALA A 311 -12.87 -5.62 11.67
C ALA A 311 -14.10 -6.35 11.13
N LEU A 312 -14.10 -6.69 9.85
CA LEU A 312 -15.19 -7.45 9.23
C LEU A 312 -15.27 -8.88 9.76
N GLN A 313 -14.12 -9.53 10.00
CA GLN A 313 -14.04 -10.86 10.58
C GLN A 313 -14.57 -10.89 12.01
N ASP A 314 -14.06 -10.03 12.89
CA ASP A 314 -14.43 -10.01 14.31
C ASP A 314 -15.91 -9.70 14.55
N ARG A 315 -16.51 -8.95 13.62
CA ARG A 315 -17.92 -8.60 13.67
C ARG A 315 -18.81 -9.64 12.99
N GLY A 316 -18.25 -10.76 12.54
CA GLY A 316 -18.97 -11.80 11.80
C GLY A 316 -19.61 -11.28 10.50
N ARG A 317 -19.10 -10.17 9.95
CA ARG A 317 -19.68 -9.54 8.76
C ARG A 317 -19.23 -10.22 7.48
N ALA A 318 -18.04 -10.78 7.46
CA ALA A 318 -17.50 -11.46 6.29
C ALA A 318 -16.68 -12.69 6.69
N VAL A 319 -16.64 -13.66 5.79
CA VAL A 319 -15.68 -14.77 5.87
C VAL A 319 -14.40 -14.36 5.18
N VAL A 320 -13.28 -14.43 5.88
CA VAL A 320 -11.94 -14.13 5.36
C VAL A 320 -11.31 -15.40 4.79
N VAL A 321 -10.91 -15.35 3.52
CA VAL A 321 -10.35 -16.50 2.78
C VAL A 321 -8.98 -16.12 2.22
N GLY A 322 -8.01 -17.03 2.31
CA GLY A 322 -6.68 -16.84 1.71
C GLY A 322 -5.55 -17.32 2.61
N SER A 323 -4.47 -16.55 2.71
CA SER A 323 -3.35 -16.88 3.59
C SER A 323 -3.23 -15.88 4.74
N ARG A 324 -2.44 -16.22 5.77
CA ARG A 324 -2.07 -15.27 6.84
C ARG A 324 -1.53 -13.98 6.24
N THR A 325 -1.96 -12.85 6.78
CA THR A 325 -1.56 -11.51 6.33
C THR A 325 -0.22 -11.08 6.93
N TYR A 326 0.29 -9.93 6.49
CA TYR A 326 1.67 -9.51 6.74
C TYR A 326 2.01 -9.26 8.22
N GLY A 327 1.08 -8.70 9.00
CA GLY A 327 1.27 -8.40 10.41
C GLY A 327 1.92 -7.05 10.69
N LYS A 328 1.52 -6.00 9.96
CA LYS A 328 1.87 -4.62 10.34
C LYS A 328 0.72 -4.05 11.16
N GLY A 329 0.88 -4.07 12.47
CA GLY A 329 -0.12 -3.57 13.41
C GLY A 329 0.23 -2.21 14.01
N SER A 330 1.29 -1.55 13.55
CA SER A 330 1.74 -0.25 14.07
C SER A 330 1.02 0.93 13.41
N VAL A 331 0.83 1.99 14.19
CA VAL A 331 0.38 3.30 13.76
C VAL A 331 1.60 4.19 13.57
N GLN A 332 1.73 4.83 12.42
CA GLN A 332 2.80 5.81 12.19
C GLN A 332 2.20 7.21 12.09
N MET A 333 2.93 8.19 12.62
CA MET A 333 2.56 9.60 12.49
C MET A 333 3.72 10.40 11.90
N PRO A 334 3.43 11.28 10.91
CA PRO A 334 4.43 12.18 10.37
C PRO A 334 4.75 13.27 11.39
N THR A 335 6.04 13.48 11.63
CA THR A 335 6.58 14.53 12.48
C THR A 335 7.48 15.40 11.63
N ARG A 336 7.07 16.66 11.41
CA ARG A 336 7.90 17.62 10.69
C ARG A 336 9.12 17.96 11.55
N LEU A 337 10.29 17.83 10.95
CA LEU A 337 11.56 18.16 11.56
C LEU A 337 11.97 19.59 11.16
N PRO A 338 12.90 20.19 11.92
CA PRO A 338 13.67 21.33 11.43
C PRO A 338 14.24 21.06 10.02
N GLY A 339 14.38 22.11 9.20
CA GLY A 339 14.83 21.98 7.81
C GLY A 339 13.79 21.43 6.81
N GLY A 340 12.59 21.06 7.27
CA GLY A 340 11.46 20.67 6.41
C GLY A 340 11.35 19.18 6.11
N SER A 341 12.30 18.36 6.55
CA SER A 341 12.21 16.89 6.47
C SER A 341 11.08 16.36 7.37
N VAL A 342 10.66 15.12 7.13
CA VAL A 342 9.56 14.50 7.89
C VAL A 342 9.96 13.12 8.37
N ALA A 343 9.90 12.90 9.70
CA ALA A 343 10.05 11.58 10.29
C ALA A 343 8.67 10.92 10.45
N GLU A 344 8.44 9.79 9.81
CA GLU A 344 7.30 8.92 10.11
C GLU A 344 7.68 7.90 11.16
N LEU A 345 7.10 8.05 12.35
CA LEU A 345 7.50 7.30 13.53
C LEU A 345 6.32 6.49 14.07
N THR A 346 6.60 5.29 14.57
CA THR A 346 5.60 4.46 15.24
C THR A 346 5.18 5.13 16.55
N VAL A 347 3.88 5.38 16.72
CA VAL A 347 3.31 6.03 17.91
C VAL A 347 2.42 5.13 18.75
N GLY A 348 2.12 3.92 18.25
CA GLY A 348 1.30 2.93 18.94
C GLY A 348 0.85 1.81 18.00
N HIS A 349 -0.15 1.03 18.43
CA HIS A 349 -0.58 -0.16 17.71
C HIS A 349 -2.10 -0.28 17.56
N TYR A 350 -2.54 -0.78 16.40
CA TYR A 350 -3.93 -1.13 16.14
C TYR A 350 -4.33 -2.43 16.84
N ARG A 351 -5.59 -2.46 17.29
CA ARG A 351 -6.29 -3.67 17.70
C ARG A 351 -7.62 -3.76 16.98
N THR A 352 -7.94 -4.96 16.53
CA THR A 352 -9.24 -5.33 15.95
C THR A 352 -10.36 -5.25 17.01
N PRO A 353 -11.65 -5.27 16.64
CA PRO A 353 -12.76 -5.12 17.60
C PRO A 353 -12.77 -6.13 18.74
N SER A 354 -12.26 -7.35 18.52
CA SER A 354 -12.09 -8.38 19.57
C SER A 354 -10.87 -8.16 20.46
N GLY A 355 -10.08 -7.11 20.21
CA GLY A 355 -8.87 -6.76 20.97
C GLY A 355 -7.57 -7.40 20.47
N ARG A 356 -7.60 -8.20 19.40
CA ARG A 356 -6.38 -8.82 18.84
C ARG A 356 -5.46 -7.75 18.25
N GLY A 357 -4.18 -7.82 18.61
CA GLY A 357 -3.11 -7.09 17.94
C GLY A 357 -2.63 -7.85 16.70
N LEU A 358 -2.28 -7.09 15.65
CA LEU A 358 -1.83 -7.63 14.36
C LEU A 358 -0.30 -7.67 14.23
N ASP A 359 0.41 -6.87 15.03
CA ASP A 359 1.83 -6.62 14.86
C ASP A 359 2.68 -7.89 15.05
N GLY A 360 3.49 -8.21 14.03
CA GLY A 360 4.33 -9.42 13.96
C GLY A 360 3.58 -10.74 13.77
N ARG A 361 2.25 -10.74 13.73
CA ARG A 361 1.42 -11.98 13.67
C ARG A 361 0.52 -12.07 12.45
N GLY A 362 0.04 -10.93 11.98
CA GLY A 362 -0.99 -10.84 10.96
C GLY A 362 -2.35 -11.35 11.42
N LEU A 363 -3.31 -11.21 10.51
CA LEU A 363 -4.63 -11.80 10.55
C LEU A 363 -4.55 -13.24 10.04
N THR A 364 -5.17 -14.17 10.77
CA THR A 364 -5.39 -15.54 10.28
C THR A 364 -6.76 -15.59 9.59
N PRO A 365 -6.84 -16.05 8.32
CA PRO A 365 -8.12 -16.17 7.63
C PRO A 365 -9.01 -17.23 8.29
N ASP A 366 -10.32 -17.13 8.10
CA ASP A 366 -11.28 -18.16 8.55
C ASP A 366 -11.12 -19.44 7.74
N LEU A 367 -10.76 -19.32 6.46
CA LEU A 367 -10.47 -20.42 5.56
C LEU A 367 -9.14 -20.22 4.85
N GLU A 368 -8.19 -21.10 5.13
CA GLU A 368 -6.91 -21.11 4.41
C GLU A 368 -7.07 -21.57 2.96
N ALA A 369 -6.42 -20.86 2.04
CA ALA A 369 -6.44 -21.11 0.61
C ALA A 369 -5.21 -20.49 -0.07
N GLU A 370 -4.62 -21.18 -1.04
CA GLU A 370 -3.44 -20.70 -1.77
C GLU A 370 -3.60 -20.81 -3.29
N GLY A 371 -2.92 -19.93 -4.03
CA GLY A 371 -2.87 -19.99 -5.50
C GLY A 371 -4.23 -19.83 -6.18
N GLY A 372 -4.49 -20.68 -7.19
CA GLY A 372 -5.71 -20.64 -8.00
C GLY A 372 -6.99 -21.01 -7.24
N ASP A 373 -6.86 -21.70 -6.11
CA ASP A 373 -7.97 -22.23 -5.30
C ASP A 373 -8.74 -21.11 -4.54
N VAL A 374 -8.08 -19.96 -4.29
CA VAL A 374 -8.66 -18.87 -3.47
C VAL A 374 -9.96 -18.32 -4.07
N ALA A 375 -10.02 -18.15 -5.38
CA ALA A 375 -11.20 -17.59 -6.05
C ALA A 375 -12.36 -18.60 -6.05
N GLU A 376 -12.07 -19.87 -6.32
CA GLU A 376 -13.07 -20.95 -6.32
C GLU A 376 -13.65 -21.19 -4.92
N ARG A 377 -12.80 -21.18 -3.88
CA ARG A 377 -13.26 -21.23 -2.49
C ARG A 377 -14.11 -20.04 -2.10
N ALA A 378 -13.74 -18.83 -2.53
CA ALA A 378 -14.54 -17.65 -2.26
C ALA A 378 -15.95 -17.76 -2.84
N GLU A 379 -16.05 -18.25 -4.08
CA GLU A 379 -17.33 -18.50 -4.74
C GLU A 379 -18.13 -19.60 -4.04
N THR A 380 -17.46 -20.68 -3.62
CA THR A 380 -18.08 -21.76 -2.84
C THR A 380 -18.64 -21.25 -1.52
N VAL A 381 -17.85 -20.48 -0.76
CA VAL A 381 -18.29 -19.86 0.50
C VAL A 381 -19.47 -18.94 0.24
N LEU A 382 -19.40 -18.07 -0.77
CA LEU A 382 -20.52 -17.18 -1.12
C LEU A 382 -21.79 -17.94 -1.47
N SER A 383 -21.69 -19.08 -2.16
CA SER A 383 -22.85 -19.91 -2.49
C SER A 383 -23.52 -20.51 -1.25
N GLY A 384 -22.73 -20.87 -0.23
CA GLY A 384 -23.22 -21.37 1.05
C GLY A 384 -23.80 -20.27 1.96
N LEU A 385 -23.40 -19.01 1.74
CA LEU A 385 -23.90 -17.85 2.49
C LEU A 385 -25.23 -17.28 1.93
N GLY A 386 -25.69 -17.68 0.75
CA GLY A 386 -26.92 -17.15 0.14
C GLY A 386 -28.18 -17.91 0.56
N SER A 387 -29.39 -17.34 0.65
CA SER A 387 -29.83 -15.96 0.96
C SER A 387 -30.55 -16.04 2.33
N PRO A 388 -30.73 -14.95 3.11
CA PRO A 388 -31.70 -15.00 4.20
C PRO A 388 -33.05 -15.40 3.62
N SER A 389 -33.59 -16.50 4.12
CA SER A 389 -34.92 -17.05 3.78
C SER A 389 -36.02 -16.03 4.01
#